data_AF-A0A3M1EV17-F1
#
_entry.id   AF-A0A3M1EV17-F1
#
_cell.length_a   1.000
_cell.length_b   1.000
_cell.length_c   1.000
_cell.angle_alpha   90.00
_cell.angle_beta   90.00
_cell.angle_gamma   90.00
#
_symmetry.space_group_name_H-M   'P 1'
#
loop_
_entity.id
_entity.type
_entity.pdbx_description
1 polymer ?
#
loop_
_entity_poly.entity_id
_entity_poly.type
_entity_poly.pdbx_seq_one_letter_code
_entity_poly.pdbx_strand_id
1 'polypeptide(L)'
;CVNVIKDPRTGEVVELHCTYDPETRGGSAPDGRKVRGTLHWVSAAHSLKAEVRLYDRLFTKANPLDVAEGEDFKSYINPNSLEVLTDCRVEPGLAGASPGSRYQFTRLGYFCVDPDSRDGALVFNRTVPLRDSWAKIEKAQRSVGQ
;
A
#
# COMPACT_ATOMS: atom_id res chain seq x y z
N CYS A 1 10.72 19.38 -6.05
CA CYS A 1 11.67 19.06 -4.97
C CYS A 1 12.91 19.91 -5.17
N VAL A 2 13.35 20.61 -4.14
CA VAL A 2 14.49 21.53 -4.16
C VAL A 2 15.60 21.13 -3.20
N ASN A 3 15.29 20.30 -2.20
CA ASN A 3 16.28 19.75 -1.27
C ASN A 3 15.82 18.39 -0.71
N VAL A 4 16.78 17.57 -0.30
CA VAL A 4 16.57 16.25 0.32
C VAL A 4 17.39 16.19 1.60
N ILE A 5 16.73 15.95 2.74
CA ILE A 5 17.41 15.72 4.01
C ILE A 5 17.53 14.21 4.22
N LYS A 6 18.72 13.77 4.63
CA LYS A 6 19.02 12.37 4.92
C LYS A 6 19.54 12.21 6.34
N ASP A 7 19.24 11.06 6.94
CA ASP A 7 19.87 10.66 8.19
C ASP A 7 21.39 10.51 7.98
N PRO A 8 22.24 11.17 8.79
CA PRO A 8 23.69 11.17 8.58
C PRO A 8 24.36 9.82 8.90
N ARG A 9 23.70 8.94 9.65
CA ARG A 9 24.23 7.64 10.06
C ARG A 9 23.80 6.53 9.10
N THR A 10 22.54 6.53 8.66
CA THR A 10 21.99 5.46 7.81
C THR A 10 21.97 5.84 6.32
N GLY A 11 21.94 7.13 6.00
CA GLY A 11 21.79 7.64 4.64
C GLY A 11 20.35 7.60 4.11
N GLU A 12 19.37 7.20 4.92
CA GLU A 12 17.95 7.16 4.55
C GLU A 12 17.37 8.57 4.38
N VAL A 13 16.40 8.72 3.47
CA VAL A 13 15.72 10.01 3.24
C VAL A 13 14.69 10.23 4.35
N VAL A 14 14.79 11.36 5.05
CA VAL A 14 13.89 11.71 6.16
C VAL A 14 12.97 12.88 5.83
N GLU A 15 13.34 13.76 4.91
CA GLU A 15 12.52 14.91 4.51
C GLU A 15 12.79 15.33 3.06
N LEU A 16 11.74 15.79 2.37
CA LEU A 16 11.83 16.41 1.04
C LEU A 16 11.29 17.84 1.11
N HIS A 17 12.15 18.83 0.84
CA HIS A 17 11.69 20.20 0.70
C HIS A 17 11.24 20.43 -0.74
N CYS A 18 10.04 20.99 -0.90
CA CYS A 18 9.46 21.29 -2.19
C CYS A 18 8.89 22.70 -2.20
N THR A 19 8.91 23.33 -3.36
CA THR A 19 8.07 24.50 -3.66
C THR A 19 6.79 24.00 -4.34
N TYR A 20 5.70 24.73 -4.15
CA TYR A 20 4.46 24.50 -4.86
C TYR A 20 4.17 25.71 -5.75
N ASP A 21 3.46 25.47 -6.85
CA ASP A 21 3.00 26.54 -7.73
C ASP A 21 1.48 26.73 -7.55
N PRO A 22 1.04 27.86 -6.96
CA PRO A 22 -0.38 28.13 -6.72
C PRO A 22 -1.23 28.14 -8.00
N GLU A 23 -0.66 28.54 -9.13
CA GLU A 23 -1.39 28.68 -10.41
C GLU A 23 -1.68 27.32 -11.06
N THR A 24 -1.08 26.24 -10.55
CA THR A 24 -1.32 24.88 -11.07
C THR A 24 -2.54 24.16 -10.47
N ARG A 25 -3.30 24.85 -9.61
CA ARG A 25 -4.53 24.29 -9.03
C ARG A 25 -5.51 23.93 -10.15
N GLY A 26 -5.91 22.66 -10.21
CA GLY A 26 -6.79 22.14 -11.25
C GLY A 26 -6.10 21.29 -12.33
N GLY A 27 -4.77 21.15 -12.27
CA GLY A 27 -4.03 20.17 -13.07
C GLY A 27 -3.41 20.71 -14.38
N SER A 28 -3.55 22.01 -14.64
CA SER A 28 -2.92 22.70 -15.78
C SER A 28 -2.00 23.81 -15.27
N ALA A 29 -0.90 24.06 -15.99
CA ALA A 29 0.00 25.17 -15.70
C ALA A 29 -0.16 26.27 -16.76
N PRO A 30 -0.23 27.57 -16.38
CA PRO A 30 -0.40 28.67 -17.34
C PRO A 30 0.73 28.77 -18.38
N ASP A 31 1.95 28.37 -17.99
CA ASP A 31 3.15 28.35 -18.83
C ASP A 31 3.21 27.16 -19.80
N GLY A 32 2.19 26.30 -19.82
CA GLY A 32 2.09 25.14 -20.72
C GLY A 32 2.96 23.95 -20.34
N ARG A 33 3.68 23.99 -19.20
CA ARG A 33 4.49 22.85 -18.77
C ARG A 33 3.62 21.63 -18.45
N LYS A 34 4.13 20.44 -18.78
CA LYS A 34 3.43 19.16 -18.57
C LYS A 34 4.00 18.41 -17.37
N VAL A 35 3.14 18.08 -16.41
CA VAL A 35 3.47 17.19 -15.28
C VAL A 35 3.32 15.74 -15.73
N ARG A 36 4.36 14.91 -15.51
CA ARG A 36 4.40 13.52 -15.99
C ARG A 36 3.66 12.52 -15.11
N GLY A 37 3.28 12.90 -13.90
CA GLY A 37 2.57 12.01 -12.98
C GLY A 37 2.06 12.71 -11.73
N THR A 38 1.07 12.09 -11.11
CA THR A 38 0.40 12.59 -9.90
C THR A 38 0.56 11.60 -8.76
N LEU A 39 0.86 12.09 -7.56
CA LEU A 39 0.94 11.29 -6.34
C LEU A 39 -0.29 11.53 -5.48
N HIS A 40 -0.67 10.54 -4.66
CA HIS A 40 -1.54 10.81 -3.51
C HIS A 40 -0.69 11.43 -2.39
N TRP A 41 -1.33 12.19 -1.50
CA TRP A 41 -0.69 12.80 -0.34
C TRP A 41 -1.74 13.07 0.74
N VAL A 42 -1.31 13.24 1.98
CA VAL A 42 -2.15 13.68 3.10
C VAL A 42 -1.45 14.81 3.85
N SER A 43 -2.22 15.72 4.44
CA SER A 43 -1.66 16.79 5.28
C SER A 43 -1.09 16.21 6.57
N ALA A 44 0.18 16.48 6.88
CA ALA A 44 0.80 16.03 8.13
C ALA A 44 0.02 16.50 9.37
N ALA A 45 -0.50 17.73 9.36
CA ALA A 45 -1.23 18.33 10.47
C ALA A 45 -2.65 17.76 10.66
N HIS A 46 -3.29 17.27 9.59
CA HIS A 46 -4.69 16.82 9.63
C HIS A 46 -4.85 15.31 9.46
N SER A 47 -3.78 14.62 9.08
CA SER A 47 -3.81 13.17 8.87
C SER A 47 -3.98 12.40 10.17
N LEU A 48 -4.68 11.28 10.07
CA LEU A 48 -4.93 10.35 11.17
C LEU A 48 -3.91 9.22 11.09
N LYS A 49 -3.49 8.69 12.25
CA LYS A 49 -2.70 7.46 12.28
C LYS A 49 -3.60 6.26 12.01
N ALA A 50 -3.07 5.27 11.31
CA ALA A 50 -3.77 4.02 11.05
C ALA A 50 -2.79 2.84 11.00
N GLU A 51 -3.26 1.68 11.43
CA GLU A 51 -2.66 0.40 11.08
C GLU A 51 -3.21 -0.04 9.71
N VAL A 52 -2.33 -0.54 8.86
CA VAL A 52 -2.69 -1.10 7.56
C VAL A 52 -2.15 -2.51 7.43
N ARG A 53 -3.05 -3.47 7.23
CA ARG A 53 -2.77 -4.89 7.03
C ARG A 53 -2.78 -5.19 5.54
N LEU A 54 -1.60 -5.38 4.97
CA LEU A 54 -1.41 -5.74 3.57
C LEU A 54 -1.45 -7.25 3.45
N TYR A 55 -2.63 -7.78 3.10
CA TYR A 55 -2.77 -9.19 2.77
C TYR A 55 -2.21 -9.50 1.39
N ASP A 56 -1.64 -10.70 1.28
CA ASP A 56 -1.29 -11.40 0.05
C ASP A 56 -1.82 -12.86 0.14
N ARG A 57 -1.57 -13.68 -0.87
CA ARG A 57 -1.99 -15.07 -0.90
C ARG A 57 -1.40 -15.83 0.29
N LEU A 58 -2.25 -16.67 0.90
CA LEU A 58 -1.85 -17.50 2.04
C LEU A 58 -0.85 -18.59 1.67
N PHE A 59 -0.87 -19.07 0.42
CA PHE A 59 0.00 -20.14 -0.04
C PHE A 59 0.89 -19.71 -1.20
N THR A 60 2.08 -20.30 -1.28
CA THR A 60 3.05 -20.08 -2.35
C THR A 60 2.78 -20.93 -3.60
N LYS A 61 1.97 -21.99 -3.46
CA LYS A 61 1.53 -22.88 -4.53
C LYS A 61 0.08 -22.59 -4.95
N ALA A 62 -0.22 -22.82 -6.23
CA ALA A 62 -1.57 -22.76 -6.76
C ALA A 62 -2.48 -23.87 -6.18
N ASN A 63 -1.95 -25.09 -6.05
CA ASN A 63 -2.59 -26.18 -5.31
C ASN A 63 -1.73 -26.54 -4.09
N PRO A 64 -2.06 -26.05 -2.88
CA PRO A 64 -1.30 -26.36 -1.67
C PRO A 64 -1.52 -27.80 -1.17
N LEU A 65 -2.52 -28.52 -1.69
CA LEU A 65 -2.78 -29.92 -1.36
C LEU A 65 -1.96 -30.89 -2.22
N ASP A 66 -1.27 -30.39 -3.25
CA ASP A 66 -0.30 -31.15 -4.04
C ASP A 66 1.06 -31.15 -3.31
N VAL A 67 1.12 -31.98 -2.27
CA VAL A 67 2.27 -32.18 -1.38
C VAL A 67 3.04 -33.44 -1.80
N ALA A 68 4.37 -33.41 -1.68
CA ALA A 68 5.18 -34.62 -1.83
C ALA A 68 4.89 -35.59 -0.67
N GLU A 69 5.20 -36.88 -0.86
CA GLU A 69 5.04 -37.88 0.19
C GLU A 69 5.84 -37.49 1.44
N GLY A 70 5.16 -37.39 2.58
CA GLY A 70 5.76 -36.95 3.85
C GLY A 70 5.75 -35.44 4.11
N GLU A 71 5.25 -34.60 3.18
CA GLU A 71 5.09 -33.15 3.41
C GLU A 71 3.65 -32.76 3.80
N ASP A 72 3.51 -31.64 4.52
CA ASP A 72 2.23 -31.03 4.90
C ASP A 72 1.99 -29.74 4.08
N PHE A 73 0.74 -29.43 3.74
CA PHE A 73 0.39 -28.22 2.99
C PHE A 73 0.85 -26.92 3.69
N LYS A 74 1.00 -26.95 5.02
CA LYS A 74 1.54 -25.85 5.83
C LYS A 74 2.96 -25.46 5.45
N SER A 75 3.74 -26.38 4.89
CA SER A 75 5.07 -26.09 4.34
C SER A 75 5.01 -25.07 3.20
N TYR A 76 3.83 -24.87 2.59
CA TYR A 76 3.60 -23.90 1.51
C TYR A 76 2.90 -22.63 1.98
N ILE A 77 2.74 -22.39 3.29
CA ILE A 77 2.27 -21.09 3.78
C ILE A 77 3.25 -20.00 3.36
N ASN A 78 2.72 -18.94 2.77
CA ASN A 78 3.48 -17.76 2.39
C ASN A 78 3.81 -16.95 3.65
N PRO A 79 5.08 -16.84 4.06
CA PRO A 79 5.45 -16.04 5.23
C PRO A 79 5.15 -14.54 5.04
N ASN A 80 4.97 -14.11 3.79
CA ASN A 80 4.61 -12.73 3.43
C ASN A 80 3.10 -12.58 3.15
N SER A 81 2.25 -13.52 3.59
CA SER A 81 0.79 -13.43 3.38
C SER A 81 0.14 -12.25 4.11
N LEU A 82 0.84 -11.69 5.10
CA LEU A 82 0.41 -10.52 5.85
C LEU A 82 1.62 -9.66 6.22
N GLU A 83 1.58 -8.39 5.83
CA GLU A 83 2.47 -7.35 6.33
C GLU A 83 1.64 -6.32 7.09
N VAL A 84 2.05 -5.96 8.31
CA VAL A 84 1.36 -4.98 9.16
C VAL A 84 2.19 -3.70 9.23
N LEU A 85 1.60 -2.60 8.78
CA LEU A 85 2.20 -1.26 8.81
C LEU A 85 1.50 -0.43 9.88
N THR A 86 2.23 0.05 10.90
CA THR A 86 1.62 0.67 12.09
C THR A 86 1.69 2.20 12.11
N ASP A 87 2.53 2.83 11.28
CA ASP A 87 2.69 4.28 11.22
C ASP A 87 2.15 4.88 9.91
N CYS A 88 1.09 4.27 9.35
CA CYS A 88 0.44 4.83 8.17
C CYS A 88 -0.36 6.10 8.52
N ARG A 89 -0.53 6.96 7.51
CA ARG A 89 -1.27 8.22 7.62
C ARG A 89 -2.42 8.22 6.61
N VAL A 90 -3.63 8.49 7.09
CA VAL A 90 -4.85 8.55 6.27
C VAL A 90 -5.51 9.93 6.37
N GLU A 91 -6.38 10.26 5.42
CA GLU A 91 -7.06 11.57 5.38
C GLU A 91 -8.11 11.72 6.50
N PRO A 92 -8.37 12.95 6.99
CA PRO A 92 -9.29 13.19 8.10
C PRO A 92 -10.73 12.73 7.84
N GLY A 93 -11.14 12.61 6.57
CA GLY A 93 -12.47 12.10 6.20
C GLY A 93 -12.76 10.67 6.67
N LEU A 94 -11.74 9.92 7.09
CA LEU A 94 -11.86 8.55 7.57
C LEU A 94 -12.04 8.45 9.11
N ALA A 95 -12.08 9.56 9.85
CA ALA A 95 -12.16 9.55 11.32
C ALA A 95 -13.34 8.74 11.89
N GLY A 96 -14.46 8.69 11.19
CA GLY A 96 -15.68 7.97 11.60
C GLY A 96 -16.01 6.78 10.70
N ALA A 97 -15.03 6.20 10.02
CA ALA A 97 -15.25 5.08 9.12
C ALA A 97 -15.69 3.83 9.91
N SER A 98 -16.94 3.38 9.71
CA SER A 98 -17.48 2.21 10.41
C SER A 98 -16.81 0.91 9.94
N PRO A 99 -16.62 -0.09 10.83
CA PRO A 99 -16.17 -1.43 10.45
C PRO A 99 -16.93 -2.01 9.24
N GLY A 100 -16.19 -2.62 8.32
CA GLY A 100 -16.73 -3.16 7.07
C GLY A 100 -16.91 -2.15 5.93
N SER A 101 -16.80 -0.84 6.20
CA SER A 101 -16.78 0.20 5.16
C SER A 101 -15.61 -0.02 4.20
N ARG A 102 -15.80 0.33 2.92
CA ARG A 102 -14.84 0.03 1.83
C ARG A 102 -14.40 1.31 1.13
N TYR A 103 -13.11 1.41 0.86
CA TYR A 103 -12.49 2.57 0.24
C TYR A 103 -11.47 2.15 -0.81
N GLN A 104 -11.30 2.98 -1.83
CA GLN A 104 -10.14 2.87 -2.72
C GLN A 104 -9.08 3.87 -2.25
N PHE A 105 -7.97 3.38 -1.71
CA PHE A 105 -6.80 4.23 -1.45
C PHE A 105 -6.07 4.46 -2.76
N THR A 106 -6.04 5.73 -3.19
CA THR A 106 -5.60 6.13 -4.53
C THR A 106 -4.19 5.61 -4.83
N ARG A 107 -4.05 4.93 -5.98
CA ARG A 107 -2.79 4.26 -6.43
C ARG A 107 -2.31 3.08 -5.58
N LEU A 108 -2.99 2.71 -4.50
CA LEU A 108 -2.56 1.64 -3.59
C LEU A 108 -3.42 0.38 -3.73
N GLY A 109 -4.75 0.50 -3.64
CA GLY A 109 -5.65 -0.66 -3.65
C GLY A 109 -7.03 -0.35 -3.10
N TYR A 110 -7.83 -1.39 -2.94
CA TYR A 110 -9.09 -1.35 -2.21
C TYR A 110 -8.86 -1.87 -0.80
N PHE A 111 -9.44 -1.18 0.17
CA PHE A 111 -9.29 -1.43 1.59
C PHE A 111 -10.66 -1.47 2.26
N CYS A 112 -10.78 -2.21 3.34
CA CYS A 112 -11.93 -2.15 4.24
C CYS A 112 -11.51 -1.87 5.67
N VAL A 113 -12.38 -1.22 6.43
CA VAL A 113 -12.19 -0.99 7.87
C VAL A 113 -12.33 -2.33 8.58
N ASP A 114 -11.30 -2.71 9.32
CA ASP A 114 -11.29 -3.94 10.11
C ASP A 114 -12.12 -3.76 11.41
N PRO A 115 -12.81 -4.81 11.91
CA PRO A 115 -13.51 -4.79 13.19
C PRO A 115 -12.66 -4.41 14.41
N ASP A 116 -11.33 -4.57 14.34
CA ASP A 116 -10.40 -4.13 15.39
C ASP A 116 -10.28 -2.60 15.48
N SER A 117 -10.83 -1.87 14.51
CA SER A 117 -10.86 -0.40 14.52
C SER A 117 -11.68 0.14 15.69
N ARG A 118 -11.15 1.18 16.33
CA ARG A 118 -11.81 1.91 17.42
C ARG A 118 -11.49 3.39 17.33
N ASP A 119 -12.19 4.20 18.12
CA ASP A 119 -11.95 5.64 18.19
C ASP A 119 -10.46 5.94 18.43
N GLY A 120 -9.86 6.70 17.53
CA GLY A 120 -8.43 7.06 17.57
C GLY A 120 -7.44 5.98 17.11
N ALA A 121 -7.90 4.77 16.78
CA ALA A 121 -7.07 3.69 16.25
C ALA A 121 -7.78 3.00 15.08
N LEU A 122 -7.56 3.54 13.87
CA LEU A 122 -8.10 2.98 12.64
C LEU A 122 -7.25 1.80 12.17
N VAL A 123 -7.90 0.73 11.73
CA VAL A 123 -7.26 -0.47 11.16
C VAL A 123 -7.89 -0.75 9.80
N PHE A 124 -7.05 -0.84 8.77
CA PHE A 124 -7.49 -1.13 7.41
C PHE A 124 -6.87 -2.41 6.86
N ASN A 125 -7.71 -3.26 6.27
CA ASN A 125 -7.25 -4.44 5.55
C ASN A 125 -7.23 -4.14 4.06
N ARG A 126 -6.12 -4.40 3.38
CA ARG A 126 -6.10 -4.38 1.91
C ARG A 126 -6.90 -5.56 1.38
N THR A 127 -8.06 -5.28 0.79
CA THR A 127 -8.89 -6.28 0.12
C THR A 127 -8.22 -6.80 -1.13
N VAL A 128 -7.70 -5.90 -1.99
CA VAL A 128 -7.00 -6.27 -3.23
C VAL A 128 -6.15 -5.09 -3.73
N PRO A 129 -4.95 -5.32 -4.31
CA PRO A 129 -4.19 -4.28 -4.99
C PRO A 129 -4.88 -3.81 -6.30
N LEU A 130 -4.56 -2.61 -6.79
CA LEU A 130 -5.16 -2.08 -8.03
C LEU A 130 -4.76 -2.84 -9.30
N ARG A 131 -3.63 -3.54 -9.26
CA ARG A 131 -3.11 -4.31 -10.39
C ARG A 131 -2.70 -5.68 -9.89
N ASP A 132 -2.97 -6.67 -10.72
CA ASP A 132 -2.57 -8.04 -10.43
C ASP A 132 -1.06 -8.22 -10.65
N SER A 133 -0.35 -8.50 -9.56
CA SER A 133 1.08 -8.87 -9.58
C SER A 133 1.30 -10.34 -9.92
N TRP A 134 0.29 -11.20 -9.79
CA TRP A 134 0.43 -12.64 -9.94
C TRP A 134 0.48 -13.13 -11.38
N ALA A 135 -0.18 -12.42 -12.31
CA ALA A 135 0.00 -12.67 -13.74
C ALA A 135 1.48 -12.62 -14.19
N LYS A 136 2.36 -11.93 -13.43
CA LYS A 136 3.81 -11.94 -13.67
C LYS A 136 4.50 -13.16 -13.06
N ILE A 137 4.07 -13.61 -11.88
CA ILE A 137 4.63 -14.76 -11.17
C ILE A 137 4.27 -16.07 -11.90
N GLU A 138 3.02 -16.22 -12.37
CA GLU A 138 2.63 -17.37 -13.20
C GLU A 138 3.44 -17.47 -14.49
N LYS A 139 3.71 -16.33 -15.14
CA LYS A 139 4.57 -16.30 -16.34
C LYS A 139 5.99 -16.76 -16.03
N ALA A 140 6.55 -16.32 -14.91
CA ALA A 140 7.90 -16.73 -14.48
C ALA A 140 7.98 -18.22 -14.13
N GLN A 141 6.96 -18.76 -13.44
CA GLN A 141 6.90 -20.19 -13.10
C GLN A 141 6.73 -21.07 -14.33
N ARG A 142 5.93 -20.66 -15.33
CA ARG A 142 5.81 -21.38 -16.61
C ARG A 142 7.10 -21.38 -17.42
N SER A 143 7.93 -20.34 -17.32
CA SER A 143 9.23 -20.28 -18.02
C SER A 143 10.36 -21.07 -17.36
N VAL A 144 10.23 -21.42 -16.07
CA VAL A 144 11.22 -22.23 -15.34
C VAL A 144 10.92 -23.73 -15.44
N GLY A 145 9.68 -24.09 -15.76
CA GLY A 145 9.25 -25.48 -16.00
C GLY A 145 9.35 -25.97 -17.45
N GLN A 146 10.14 -25.29 -18.31
CA GLN A 146 10.48 -25.71 -19.68
C GLN A 146 11.96 -26.04 -19.80
#